data_AF-A0AAP9E9R4-F1
#
_entry.id   AF-A0AAP9E9R4-F1
#
_cell.length_a   1.000
_cell.length_b   1.000
_cell.length_c   1.000
_cell.angle_alpha   90.00
_cell.angle_beta   90.00
_cell.angle_gamma   90.00
#
_symmetry.space_group_name_H-M   'P 1'
#
loop_
_entity.id
_entity.type
_entity.pdbx_description
1 polymer ?
#
loop_
_entity_poly.entity_id
_entity_poly.type
_entity_poly.pdbx_seq_one_letter_code
_entity_poly.pdbx_strand_id
1 'polypeptide(L)'
;MTAGDDWKIFPRKGLGRLEFGMSPAEVDAWSETYGAIMGRGSDRASDGLLRDTLEKFGGAMSEEEKQAFIAAYAESGPSPDSVTETRGKPGLVLRYEAEGLVEIMPAIGQRPLLLDGVDLLSLSALEALALLERLNGRPGRYASTEAAFDQLAISTDGFCVADKAAGVQTLSGADERFQGRTVTLREKPYLPEEEMERFIVHSVLE
;
A
#
# COMPACT_ATOMS: atom_id res chain seq x y z
N MET A 1 -14.70 -13.19 -22.36
CA MET A 1 -14.08 -12.53 -21.19
C MET A 1 -13.00 -13.45 -20.69
N THR A 2 -11.75 -13.02 -20.75
CA THR A 2 -10.59 -13.83 -20.36
C THR A 2 -10.15 -13.41 -18.96
N ALA A 3 -9.86 -14.36 -18.08
CA ALA A 3 -9.43 -14.15 -16.69
C ALA A 3 -8.18 -13.24 -16.51
N GLY A 4 -7.52 -12.84 -17.60
CA GLY A 4 -6.41 -11.89 -17.58
C GLY A 4 -6.83 -10.44 -17.34
N ASP A 5 -8.07 -10.05 -17.64
CA ASP A 5 -8.50 -8.65 -17.46
C ASP A 5 -8.75 -8.31 -15.99
N ASP A 6 -9.15 -9.29 -15.17
CA ASP A 6 -9.49 -9.06 -13.75
C ASP A 6 -8.27 -8.72 -12.88
N TRP A 7 -7.05 -9.01 -13.35
CA TRP A 7 -5.80 -8.71 -12.63
C TRP A 7 -4.94 -7.66 -13.34
N LYS A 8 -5.56 -6.89 -14.24
CA LYS A 8 -4.92 -5.78 -14.93
C LYS A 8 -5.00 -4.51 -14.08
N ILE A 9 -3.87 -3.86 -13.88
CA ILE A 9 -3.80 -2.55 -13.24
C ILE A 9 -4.29 -1.49 -14.23
N PHE A 10 -5.23 -0.67 -13.76
CA PHE A 10 -5.60 0.59 -14.41
C PHE A 10 -5.14 1.72 -13.49
N PRO A 11 -3.98 2.37 -13.76
CA PRO A 11 -3.43 3.39 -12.88
C PRO A 11 -4.46 4.46 -12.50
N ARG A 12 -4.50 4.80 -11.21
CA ARG A 12 -5.46 5.74 -10.60
C ARG A 12 -6.95 5.34 -10.67
N LYS A 13 -7.28 4.18 -11.25
CA LYS A 13 -8.67 3.70 -11.39
C LYS A 13 -8.93 2.44 -10.57
N GLY A 14 -8.00 1.49 -10.56
CA GLY A 14 -8.12 0.27 -9.75
C GLY A 14 -7.47 -0.96 -10.38
N LEU A 15 -8.03 -2.14 -10.08
CA LEU A 15 -7.55 -3.45 -10.50
C LEU A 15 -8.69 -4.25 -11.14
N GLY A 16 -8.60 -4.49 -12.44
CA GLY A 16 -9.60 -5.23 -13.19
C GLY A 16 -10.99 -4.58 -13.07
N ARG A 17 -11.86 -5.23 -12.30
CA ARG A 17 -13.23 -4.79 -12.02
C ARG A 17 -13.38 -4.05 -10.68
N LEU A 18 -12.35 -4.07 -9.84
CA LEU A 18 -12.33 -3.26 -8.62
C LEU A 18 -11.92 -1.85 -9.00
N GLU A 19 -12.81 -0.89 -8.79
CA GLU A 19 -12.55 0.53 -9.03
C GLU A 19 -12.50 1.28 -7.70
N PHE A 20 -11.63 2.28 -7.59
CA PHE A 20 -11.62 3.17 -6.43
C PHE A 20 -12.96 3.90 -6.30
N GLY A 21 -13.42 4.06 -5.07
CA GLY A 21 -14.73 4.58 -4.73
C GLY A 21 -15.84 3.53 -4.63
N MET A 22 -15.60 2.28 -5.05
CA MET A 22 -16.56 1.19 -4.83
C MET A 22 -16.81 0.97 -3.34
N SER A 23 -18.08 0.80 -2.99
CA SER A 23 -18.49 0.40 -1.64
C SER A 23 -18.11 -1.05 -1.35
N PRO A 24 -18.04 -1.45 -0.06
CA PRO A 24 -17.78 -2.84 0.30
C PRO A 24 -18.78 -3.83 -0.33
N ALA A 25 -20.05 -3.44 -0.47
CA ALA A 25 -21.07 -4.28 -1.09
C ALA A 25 -20.85 -4.48 -2.60
N GLU A 26 -20.37 -3.45 -3.30
CA GLU A 26 -20.01 -3.55 -4.73
C GLU A 26 -18.77 -4.43 -4.92
N VAL A 27 -17.77 -4.34 -4.03
CA VAL A 27 -16.62 -5.24 -4.03
C VAL A 27 -17.06 -6.69 -3.75
N ASP A 28 -18.01 -6.89 -2.83
CA ASP A 28 -18.52 -8.23 -2.48
C ASP A 28 -19.20 -8.95 -3.64
N ALA A 29 -19.79 -8.22 -4.59
CA ALA A 29 -20.34 -8.80 -5.82
C ALA A 29 -19.27 -9.51 -6.67
N TRP A 30 -17.99 -9.24 -6.45
CA TRP A 30 -16.85 -9.85 -7.15
C TRP A 30 -16.10 -10.91 -6.34
N SER A 31 -16.69 -11.42 -5.25
CA SER A 31 -16.08 -12.42 -4.36
C SER A 31 -15.63 -13.70 -5.06
N GLU A 32 -16.30 -14.11 -6.15
CA GLU A 32 -15.89 -15.29 -6.93
C GLU A 32 -14.52 -15.07 -7.61
N THR A 33 -14.18 -13.83 -7.95
CA THR A 33 -12.94 -13.47 -8.64
C THR A 33 -11.83 -13.09 -7.66
N TYR A 34 -12.14 -12.22 -6.69
CA TYR A 34 -11.15 -11.65 -5.76
C TYR A 34 -11.14 -12.32 -4.39
N GLY A 35 -11.95 -13.35 -4.19
CA GLY A 35 -12.08 -14.08 -2.94
C GLY A 35 -13.11 -13.49 -1.99
N ALA A 36 -13.59 -14.32 -1.07
CA ALA A 36 -14.46 -13.90 0.02
C ALA A 36 -13.67 -13.16 1.11
N ILE A 37 -14.37 -12.33 1.88
CA ILE A 37 -13.83 -11.64 3.06
C ILE A 37 -13.33 -12.69 4.06
N MET A 38 -12.11 -12.47 4.55
CA MET A 38 -11.50 -13.27 5.62
C MET A 38 -11.36 -12.51 6.93
N GLY A 39 -11.23 -11.19 6.85
CA GLY A 39 -11.15 -10.32 8.02
C GLY A 39 -11.36 -8.88 7.61
N ARG A 40 -12.00 -8.11 8.48
CA ARG A 40 -12.22 -6.68 8.31
C ARG A 40 -12.05 -6.01 9.68
N GLY A 41 -11.27 -4.95 9.76
CA GLY A 41 -10.96 -4.26 11.02
C GLY A 41 -10.79 -2.76 10.82
N SER A 42 -11.20 -1.99 11.82
CA SER A 42 -10.92 -0.55 11.89
C SER A 42 -9.42 -0.33 11.99
N ASP A 43 -8.89 0.55 11.15
CA ASP A 43 -7.47 0.95 11.22
C ASP A 43 -7.23 1.85 12.44
N ARG A 44 -8.27 2.57 12.86
CA ARG A 44 -8.26 3.40 14.05
C ARG A 44 -8.50 2.56 15.30
N ALA A 45 -7.61 2.69 16.29
CA ALA A 45 -7.83 2.16 17.62
C ALA A 45 -9.01 2.91 18.28
N SER A 46 -9.89 2.16 18.96
CA SER A 46 -10.95 2.80 19.73
C SER A 46 -10.38 3.60 20.89
N ASP A 47 -11.04 4.69 21.28
CA ASP A 47 -10.62 5.51 22.42
C ASP A 47 -10.47 4.68 23.70
N GLY A 48 -11.33 3.67 23.88
CA GLY A 48 -11.23 2.72 25.00
C GLY A 48 -9.96 1.89 24.93
N LEU A 49 -9.65 1.29 23.76
CA LEU A 49 -8.41 0.52 23.58
C LEU A 49 -7.16 1.39 23.77
N LEU A 50 -7.20 2.64 23.30
CA LEU A 50 -6.11 3.58 23.45
C LEU A 50 -5.86 3.93 24.93
N ARG A 51 -6.92 4.23 25.67
CA ARG A 51 -6.86 4.49 27.12
C ARG A 51 -6.36 3.27 27.89
N ASP A 52 -6.94 2.10 27.63
CA ASP A 52 -6.52 0.84 28.25
C ASP A 52 -5.03 0.53 28.00
N THR A 53 -4.54 0.85 26.79
CA THR A 53 -3.12 0.65 26.41
C THR A 53 -2.22 1.61 27.18
N LEU A 54 -2.59 2.89 27.29
CA LEU A 54 -1.84 3.89 28.04
C LEU A 54 -1.86 3.61 29.56
N GLU A 55 -2.94 3.07 30.09
CA GLU A 55 -3.01 2.65 31.50
C GLU A 55 -2.06 1.48 31.77
N LYS A 56 -1.99 0.50 30.87
CA LYS A 56 -1.17 -0.70 31.04
C LYS A 56 0.31 -0.48 30.75
N PHE A 57 0.64 0.34 29.76
CA PHE A 57 2.00 0.49 29.25
C PHE A 57 2.57 1.90 29.35
N GLY A 58 1.75 2.92 29.61
CA GLY A 58 2.16 4.31 29.73
C GLY A 58 2.61 4.71 31.14
N GLY A 59 3.07 3.78 31.97
CA GLY A 59 3.47 4.07 33.36
C GLY A 59 4.66 5.02 33.50
N ALA A 60 5.44 5.22 32.43
CA ALA A 60 6.51 6.21 32.36
C ALA A 60 6.03 7.60 31.93
N MET A 61 4.78 7.74 31.49
CA MET A 61 4.19 9.00 31.02
C MET A 61 3.37 9.66 32.13
N SER A 62 3.44 10.98 32.22
CA SER A 62 2.51 11.78 33.03
C SER A 62 1.09 11.72 32.46
N GLU A 63 0.09 12.11 33.25
CA GLU A 63 -1.29 12.17 32.75
C GLU A 63 -1.45 13.23 31.65
N GLU A 64 -0.73 14.34 31.73
CA GLU A 64 -0.69 15.37 30.70
C GLU A 64 -0.12 14.82 29.38
N GLU A 65 0.95 14.03 29.46
CA GLU A 65 1.56 13.39 28.28
C GLU A 65 0.61 12.37 27.65
N LYS A 66 -0.11 11.59 28.46
CA LYS A 66 -1.14 10.65 27.96
C LYS A 66 -2.27 11.39 27.26
N GLN A 67 -2.77 12.50 27.82
CA GLN A 67 -3.81 13.30 27.18
C GLN A 67 -3.31 13.96 25.88
N ALA A 68 -2.07 14.47 25.88
CA ALA A 68 -1.46 15.03 24.68
C ALA A 68 -1.33 13.98 23.58
N PHE A 69 -0.93 12.75 23.92
CA PHE A 69 -0.87 11.65 22.98
C PHE A 69 -2.25 11.27 22.41
N ILE A 70 -3.29 11.18 23.25
CA ILE A 70 -4.67 10.91 22.78
C ILE A 70 -5.14 12.01 21.82
N ALA A 71 -4.88 13.28 22.14
CA ALA A 71 -5.22 14.41 21.29
C ALA A 71 -4.49 14.36 19.94
N ALA A 72 -3.18 14.10 19.96
CA ALA A 72 -2.39 13.93 18.73
C ALA A 72 -2.89 12.74 17.89
N TYR A 73 -3.28 11.63 18.52
CA TYR A 73 -3.87 10.49 17.81
C TYR A 73 -5.28 10.79 17.25
N ALA A 74 -6.03 11.69 17.88
CA ALA A 74 -7.30 12.19 17.33
C ALA A 74 -7.10 13.06 16.09
N GLU A 75 -6.03 13.84 16.05
CA GLU A 75 -5.73 14.76 14.95
C GLU A 75 -5.01 14.06 13.77
N SER A 76 -3.98 13.26 14.05
CA SER A 76 -3.08 12.69 13.04
C SER A 76 -3.20 11.17 12.88
N GLY A 77 -4.00 10.51 13.73
CA GLY A 77 -4.25 9.07 13.60
C GLY A 77 -5.08 8.72 12.35
N PRO A 78 -5.23 7.42 12.04
CA PRO A 78 -6.10 6.99 10.95
C PRO A 78 -7.51 7.58 11.07
N SER A 79 -8.11 7.88 9.92
CA SER A 79 -9.50 8.31 9.83
C SER A 79 -10.40 7.32 10.58
N PRO A 80 -11.41 7.79 11.35
CA PRO A 80 -12.34 6.91 12.04
C PRO A 80 -13.13 5.99 11.11
N ASP A 81 -13.24 6.37 9.83
CA ASP A 81 -13.92 5.59 8.80
C ASP A 81 -12.95 4.70 8.00
N SER A 82 -11.67 4.65 8.38
CA SER A 82 -10.66 3.83 7.70
C SER A 82 -10.74 2.39 8.16
N VAL A 83 -10.91 1.48 7.20
CA VAL A 83 -11.07 0.04 7.44
C VAL A 83 -10.18 -0.75 6.50
N THR A 84 -9.39 -1.66 7.05
CA THR A 84 -8.67 -2.67 6.28
C THR A 84 -9.46 -3.97 6.22
N GLU A 85 -9.54 -4.53 5.02
CA GLU A 85 -10.13 -5.82 4.72
C GLU A 85 -9.10 -6.74 4.07
N THR A 86 -9.15 -8.01 4.42
CA THR A 86 -8.40 -9.09 3.76
C THR A 86 -9.38 -10.04 3.07
N ARG A 87 -9.08 -10.43 1.84
CA ARG A 87 -9.90 -11.35 1.03
C ARG A 87 -9.05 -12.50 0.51
N GLY A 88 -9.60 -13.72 0.52
CA GLY A 88 -8.91 -14.91 0.01
C GLY A 88 -7.62 -15.28 0.76
N LYS A 89 -7.00 -16.42 0.42
CA LYS A 89 -5.75 -16.90 1.04
C LYS A 89 -4.62 -16.95 0.03
N PRO A 90 -3.66 -16.00 -0.01
CA PRO A 90 -3.56 -14.67 0.61
C PRO A 90 -4.25 -13.50 -0.14
N GLY A 91 -4.85 -13.77 -1.31
CA GLY A 91 -5.75 -12.90 -2.10
C GLY A 91 -5.42 -11.41 -2.19
N LEU A 92 -6.18 -10.57 -1.49
CA LEU A 92 -6.08 -9.10 -1.53
C LEU A 92 -6.15 -8.51 -0.13
N VAL A 93 -5.45 -7.39 0.06
CA VAL A 93 -5.71 -6.44 1.14
C VAL A 93 -6.32 -5.19 0.52
N LEU A 94 -7.45 -4.75 1.05
CA LEU A 94 -8.19 -3.58 0.60
C LEU A 94 -8.31 -2.59 1.75
N ARG A 95 -8.14 -1.29 1.47
CA ARG A 95 -8.45 -0.23 2.42
C ARG A 95 -9.64 0.56 1.92
N TYR A 96 -10.59 0.79 2.80
CA TYR A 96 -11.73 1.66 2.59
C TYR A 96 -11.60 2.90 3.48
N GLU A 97 -12.11 4.02 3.00
CA GLU A 97 -12.21 5.26 3.76
C GLU A 97 -13.52 5.95 3.38
N ALA A 98 -14.29 6.38 4.38
CA ALA A 98 -15.64 6.91 4.19
C ALA A 98 -16.51 6.00 3.29
N GLU A 99 -16.44 4.69 3.53
CA GLU A 99 -17.11 3.61 2.77
C GLU A 99 -16.70 3.43 1.31
N GLY A 100 -15.71 4.17 0.80
CA GLY A 100 -15.19 3.98 -0.56
C GLY A 100 -13.86 3.23 -0.58
N LEU A 101 -13.65 2.34 -1.55
CA LEU A 101 -12.37 1.67 -1.78
C LEU A 101 -11.30 2.70 -2.19
N VAL A 102 -10.21 2.79 -1.43
CA VAL A 102 -9.14 3.79 -1.65
C VAL A 102 -7.77 3.17 -1.90
N GLU A 103 -7.59 1.90 -1.51
CA GLU A 103 -6.31 1.19 -1.67
C GLU A 103 -6.52 -0.28 -2.00
N ILE A 104 -5.72 -0.80 -2.93
CA ILE A 104 -5.69 -2.22 -3.29
C ILE A 104 -4.24 -2.69 -3.21
N MET A 105 -3.98 -3.71 -2.41
CA MET A 105 -2.68 -4.40 -2.30
C MET A 105 -2.85 -5.89 -2.60
N PRO A 106 -2.52 -6.34 -3.82
CA PRO A 106 -2.55 -7.75 -4.17
C PRO A 106 -1.49 -8.56 -3.44
N ALA A 107 -1.84 -9.76 -2.99
CA ALA A 107 -0.86 -10.66 -2.41
C ALA A 107 0.01 -11.32 -3.50
N ILE A 108 1.30 -11.40 -3.21
CA ILE A 108 2.28 -12.04 -4.08
C ILE A 108 2.01 -13.53 -4.30
N GLY A 109 2.33 -14.02 -5.50
CA GLY A 109 2.41 -15.46 -5.81
C GLY A 109 1.06 -16.15 -6.05
N GLN A 110 -0.05 -15.41 -6.06
CA GLN A 110 -1.38 -15.98 -6.32
C GLN A 110 -1.84 -15.81 -7.76
N ARG A 111 -1.69 -14.60 -8.28
CA ARG A 111 -2.21 -14.19 -9.59
C ARG A 111 -1.19 -13.25 -10.23
N PRO A 112 -1.07 -13.25 -11.57
CA PRO A 112 -0.24 -12.28 -12.25
C PRO A 112 -0.79 -10.88 -11.99
N LEU A 113 0.08 -9.88 -11.83
CA LEU A 113 -0.33 -8.48 -11.66
C LEU A 113 0.08 -7.71 -12.91
N LEU A 114 -0.87 -7.54 -13.83
CA LEU A 114 -0.56 -7.07 -15.18
C LEU A 114 -0.57 -5.55 -15.26
N LEU A 115 0.58 -4.96 -15.53
CA LEU A 115 0.73 -3.53 -15.86
C LEU A 115 1.30 -3.41 -17.28
N ASP A 116 0.58 -2.71 -18.15
CA ASP A 116 0.94 -2.58 -19.57
C ASP A 116 1.20 -3.94 -20.26
N GLY A 117 0.42 -4.96 -19.88
CA GLY A 117 0.53 -6.32 -20.41
C GLY A 117 1.67 -7.16 -19.82
N VAL A 118 2.47 -6.60 -18.90
CA VAL A 118 3.58 -7.29 -18.23
C VAL A 118 3.19 -7.66 -16.81
N ASP A 119 3.47 -8.90 -16.39
CA ASP A 119 3.29 -9.31 -15.00
C ASP A 119 4.39 -8.72 -14.12
N LEU A 120 4.06 -7.63 -13.41
CA LEU A 120 4.97 -6.87 -12.57
C LEU A 120 5.62 -7.73 -11.48
N LEU A 121 4.91 -8.73 -10.97
CA LEU A 121 5.41 -9.63 -9.92
C LEU A 121 6.29 -10.76 -10.48
N SER A 122 6.39 -10.94 -11.79
CA SER A 122 7.30 -11.93 -12.38
C SER A 122 8.70 -11.39 -12.68
N LEU A 123 8.86 -10.07 -12.65
CA LEU A 123 10.09 -9.37 -13.01
C LEU A 123 11.12 -9.39 -11.87
N SER A 124 12.40 -9.21 -12.22
CA SER A 124 13.41 -8.83 -11.24
C SER A 124 13.13 -7.44 -10.66
N ALA A 125 13.77 -7.12 -9.54
CA ALA A 125 13.59 -5.81 -8.91
C ALA A 125 13.87 -4.64 -9.85
N LEU A 126 15.00 -4.68 -10.57
CA LEU A 126 15.39 -3.64 -11.50
C LEU A 126 14.39 -3.51 -12.66
N GLU A 127 13.98 -4.63 -13.26
CA GLU A 127 13.03 -4.63 -14.38
C GLU A 127 11.65 -4.08 -13.96
N ALA A 128 11.18 -4.43 -12.76
CA ALA A 128 9.92 -3.91 -12.22
C ALA A 128 9.97 -2.40 -11.98
N LEU A 129 11.03 -1.91 -11.33
CA LEU A 129 11.22 -0.48 -11.07
C LEU A 129 11.41 0.31 -12.38
N ALA A 130 12.14 -0.23 -13.35
CA ALA A 130 12.30 0.37 -14.67
C ALA A 130 10.99 0.44 -15.46
N LEU A 131 10.15 -0.61 -15.40
CA LEU A 131 8.81 -0.60 -16.00
C LEU A 131 7.94 0.50 -15.38
N LEU A 132 7.91 0.57 -14.04
CA LEU A 132 7.15 1.56 -13.30
C LEU A 132 7.64 2.98 -13.62
N GLU A 133 8.96 3.23 -13.62
CA GLU A 133 9.53 4.54 -13.94
C GLU A 133 9.18 4.98 -15.37
N ARG A 134 9.33 4.09 -16.34
CA ARG A 134 9.00 4.37 -17.74
C ARG A 134 7.53 4.75 -17.92
N LEU A 135 6.62 4.01 -17.29
CA LEU A 135 5.18 4.31 -17.34
C LEU A 135 4.80 5.55 -16.52
N ASN A 136 5.54 5.82 -15.45
CA ASN A 136 5.40 7.03 -14.64
C ASN A 136 5.88 8.29 -15.37
N GLY A 137 6.78 8.15 -16.36
CA GLY A 137 7.29 9.24 -17.19
C GLY A 137 8.24 10.20 -16.46
N ARG A 138 8.67 9.85 -15.25
CA ARG A 138 9.66 10.59 -14.44
C ARG A 138 10.28 9.68 -13.38
N PRO A 139 11.45 10.05 -12.82
CA PRO A 139 12.09 9.33 -11.73
C PRO A 139 11.13 8.99 -10.58
N GLY A 140 11.36 7.84 -9.96
CA GLY A 140 10.65 7.43 -8.74
C GLY A 140 11.13 8.20 -7.50
N ARG A 141 10.35 8.12 -6.44
CA ARG A 141 10.74 8.56 -5.09
C ARG A 141 11.00 7.33 -4.23
N TYR A 142 12.12 7.29 -3.53
CA TYR A 142 12.55 6.10 -2.77
C TYR A 142 12.86 6.43 -1.32
N ALA A 143 12.48 5.54 -0.40
CA ALA A 143 12.79 5.69 1.03
C ALA A 143 12.74 4.33 1.74
N SER A 144 13.79 3.96 2.47
CA SER A 144 13.89 2.65 3.12
C SER A 144 13.70 1.52 2.11
N THR A 145 12.59 0.77 2.14
CA THR A 145 12.28 -0.28 1.17
C THR A 145 11.21 0.12 0.16
N GLU A 146 10.69 1.35 0.27
CA GLU A 146 9.60 1.88 -0.51
C GLU A 146 10.09 2.59 -1.78
N ALA A 147 9.34 2.41 -2.87
CA ALA A 147 9.40 3.23 -4.07
C ALA A 147 7.99 3.73 -4.43
N ALA A 148 7.85 5.00 -4.80
CA ALA A 148 6.59 5.63 -5.16
C ALA A 148 6.65 6.27 -6.56
N PHE A 149 5.59 6.04 -7.35
CA PHE A 149 5.45 6.46 -8.74
C PHE A 149 4.19 7.32 -8.90
N ASP A 150 4.35 8.63 -8.72
CA ASP A 150 3.23 9.55 -8.49
C ASP A 150 2.26 9.69 -9.67
N GLN A 151 2.70 9.60 -10.93
CA GLN A 151 1.78 9.64 -12.07
C GLN A 151 0.91 8.40 -12.16
N LEU A 152 1.39 7.27 -11.64
CA LEU A 152 0.63 6.03 -11.63
C LEU A 152 -0.25 5.89 -10.38
N ALA A 153 0.07 6.64 -9.31
CA ALA A 153 -0.47 6.42 -7.96
C ALA A 153 -0.22 4.97 -7.49
N ILE A 154 0.99 4.48 -7.77
CA ILE A 154 1.46 3.15 -7.37
C ILE A 154 2.67 3.33 -6.47
N SER A 155 2.72 2.56 -5.39
CA SER A 155 3.93 2.37 -4.60
C SER A 155 4.27 0.88 -4.50
N THR A 156 5.53 0.59 -4.24
CA THR A 156 6.03 -0.77 -4.03
C THR A 156 6.89 -0.81 -2.78
N ASP A 157 6.88 -1.92 -2.07
CA ASP A 157 7.81 -2.18 -0.97
C ASP A 157 8.61 -3.47 -1.24
N GLY A 158 9.88 -3.49 -0.85
CA GLY A 158 10.73 -4.68 -0.97
C GLY A 158 11.34 -4.91 -2.36
N PHE A 159 11.30 -3.92 -3.27
CA PHE A 159 12.03 -3.98 -4.54
C PHE A 159 13.42 -3.33 -4.45
N CYS A 160 13.62 -2.42 -3.52
CA CYS A 160 14.88 -1.72 -3.33
C CYS A 160 15.21 -1.53 -1.85
N VAL A 161 16.41 -1.04 -1.60
CA VAL A 161 16.80 -0.35 -0.38
C VAL A 161 17.29 1.03 -0.79
N ALA A 162 16.83 2.05 -0.09
CA ALA A 162 17.11 3.45 -0.34
C ALA A 162 17.57 4.11 0.96
N ASP A 163 18.80 4.62 0.93
CA ASP A 163 19.39 5.38 2.02
C ASP A 163 19.98 6.68 1.46
N LYS A 164 19.88 7.79 2.20
CA LYS A 164 20.34 9.11 1.72
C LYS A 164 21.85 9.14 1.46
N ALA A 165 22.64 8.36 2.19
CA ALA A 165 24.08 8.31 2.03
C ALA A 165 24.52 7.28 0.98
N ALA A 166 23.86 6.12 0.92
CA ALA A 166 24.22 5.02 0.02
C ALA A 166 23.51 5.06 -1.36
N GLY A 167 22.46 5.86 -1.52
CA GLY A 167 21.63 5.92 -2.72
C GLY A 167 20.58 4.80 -2.78
N VAL A 168 20.12 4.50 -3.99
CA VAL A 168 19.12 3.44 -4.25
C VAL A 168 19.83 2.18 -4.77
N GLN A 169 19.50 1.04 -4.18
CA GLN A 169 20.01 -0.27 -4.59
C GLN A 169 18.85 -1.24 -4.77
N THR A 170 18.80 -1.93 -5.91
CA THR A 170 17.75 -2.93 -6.18
C THR A 170 18.03 -4.23 -5.46
N LEU A 171 16.99 -4.87 -4.93
CA LEU A 171 17.12 -6.14 -4.22
C LEU A 171 17.22 -7.32 -5.19
N SER A 172 17.91 -8.39 -4.77
CA SER A 172 18.03 -9.61 -5.56
C SER A 172 16.87 -10.57 -5.29
N GLY A 173 16.69 -11.55 -6.18
CA GLY A 173 15.74 -12.64 -5.98
C GLY A 173 16.00 -13.50 -4.74
N ALA A 174 17.19 -13.47 -4.15
CA ALA A 174 17.49 -14.21 -2.92
C ALA A 174 17.14 -13.43 -1.64
N ASP A 175 16.82 -12.14 -1.75
CA ASP A 175 16.51 -11.29 -0.61
C ASP A 175 15.10 -11.58 -0.08
N GLU A 176 14.97 -11.83 1.23
CA GLU A 176 13.69 -12.13 1.86
C GLU A 176 12.67 -11.00 1.68
N ARG A 177 13.13 -9.74 1.66
CA ARG A 177 12.26 -8.58 1.42
C ARG A 177 11.72 -8.58 0.00
N PHE A 178 12.53 -8.99 -0.97
CA PHE A 178 12.05 -9.16 -2.34
C PHE A 178 11.05 -10.32 -2.44
N GLN A 179 11.25 -11.41 -1.70
CA GLN A 179 10.27 -12.51 -1.65
C GLN A 179 8.94 -12.07 -1.00
N GLY A 180 8.97 -11.13 -0.07
CA GLY A 180 7.81 -10.51 0.56
C GLY A 180 7.31 -9.21 -0.08
N ARG A 181 7.81 -8.85 -1.27
CA ARG A 181 7.54 -7.56 -1.92
C ARG A 181 6.05 -7.32 -2.14
N THR A 182 5.65 -6.06 -2.08
CA THR A 182 4.27 -5.64 -2.25
C THR A 182 4.14 -4.56 -3.32
N VAL A 183 2.94 -4.47 -3.89
CA VAL A 183 2.55 -3.40 -4.81
C VAL A 183 1.22 -2.85 -4.29
N THR A 184 1.15 -1.54 -4.13
CA THR A 184 -0.02 -0.86 -3.61
C THR A 184 -0.55 0.13 -4.64
N LEU A 185 -1.83 0.01 -4.96
CA LEU A 185 -2.53 0.86 -5.93
C LEU A 185 -3.43 1.85 -5.17
N ARG A 186 -3.47 3.11 -5.63
CA ARG A 186 -4.35 4.15 -5.09
C ARG A 186 -4.98 4.99 -6.20
N GLU A 187 -6.04 5.72 -5.88
CA GLU A 187 -6.62 6.72 -6.77
C GLU A 187 -5.69 7.95 -6.89
N LYS A 188 -5.14 8.37 -5.75
CA LYS A 188 -4.27 9.53 -5.61
C LYS A 188 -2.86 9.09 -5.19
N PRO A 189 -1.81 9.79 -5.64
CA PRO A 189 -0.44 9.46 -5.25
C PRO A 189 -0.26 9.57 -3.73
N TYR A 190 0.58 8.71 -3.19
CA TYR A 190 0.95 8.75 -1.78
C TYR A 190 1.96 9.88 -1.54
N LEU A 191 1.49 10.98 -0.97
CA LEU A 191 2.27 12.18 -0.67
C LEU A 191 2.11 12.53 0.81
N PRO A 192 2.79 11.83 1.74
CA PRO A 192 2.76 12.17 3.15
C PRO A 192 3.49 13.50 3.38
N GLU A 193 2.75 14.61 3.49
CA GLU A 193 3.31 15.97 3.56
C GLU A 193 4.40 16.10 4.64
N GLU A 194 4.17 15.52 5.81
CA GLU A 194 5.09 15.57 6.96
C GLU A 194 6.32 14.67 6.82
N GLU A 195 6.33 13.76 5.82
CA GLU A 195 7.43 12.81 5.61
C GLU A 195 8.13 13.01 4.26
N MET A 196 7.77 14.04 3.48
CA MET A 196 8.32 14.19 2.12
C MET A 196 9.85 14.25 2.10
N GLU A 197 10.47 14.78 3.15
CA GLU A 197 11.91 14.86 3.27
C GLU A 197 12.61 13.51 3.36
N ARG A 198 11.90 12.41 3.70
CA ARG A 198 12.51 11.06 3.77
C ARG A 198 12.83 10.49 2.39
N PHE A 199 12.18 10.96 1.34
CA PHE A 199 12.32 10.42 0.00
C PHE A 199 13.50 11.04 -0.76
N ILE A 200 14.22 10.18 -1.50
CA ILE A 200 15.19 10.57 -2.52
C ILE A 200 14.60 10.36 -3.91
N VAL A 201 14.79 11.34 -4.80
CA VAL A 201 14.41 11.23 -6.22
C VAL A 201 15.57 10.60 -6.97
N HIS A 202 15.32 9.49 -7.66
CA HIS A 202 16.37 8.73 -8.35
C HIS A 202 15.82 8.05 -9.61
N SER A 203 16.63 7.97 -10.66
CA SER A 203 16.30 7.23 -11.88
C SER A 203 17.00 5.88 -11.88
N VAL A 204 16.25 4.80 -12.13
CA VAL A 204 16.83 3.45 -12.32
C VAL A 204 17.02 3.10 -13.80
N LEU A 205 16.80 4.06 -14.71
CA LEU A 205 16.92 3.89 -16.15
C LEU A 205 18.30 4.28 -16.70
N GLU A 206 19.17 4.84 -15.86
CA GLU A 206 20.52 5.30 -16.20
C GLU A 206 21.60 4.22 -16.12
#